data_AF-A0A935V124-F1
#
_entry.id   AF-A0A935V124-F1
#
_cell.length_a   1.000
_cell.length_b   1.000
_cell.length_c   1.000
_cell.angle_alpha   90.00
_cell.angle_beta   90.00
_cell.angle_gamma   90.00
#
_symmetry.space_group_name_H-M   'P 1'
#
loop_
_entity.id
_entity.type
_entity.pdbx_description
1 polymer ?
#
loop_
_entity_poly.entity_id
_entity_poly.type
_entity_poly.pdbx_seq_one_letter_code
_entity_poly.pdbx_strand_id
1 'polypeptide(L)' 'MSATVSRRRLHLRHPRPADANSEADDDHDGVTPRAGDCDDADPDVFPGAPERRFDGVDSDCDGKNNR' A
#
# COMPACT_ATOMS: atom_id res chain seq x y z
N MET A 1 -2.18 -22.93 25.51
CA MET A 1 -3.16 -22.87 24.40
C MET A 1 -2.62 -21.87 23.40
N SER A 2 -1.90 -22.36 22.39
CA SER A 2 -1.26 -21.52 21.36
C SER A 2 -2.33 -20.73 20.62
N ALA A 3 -2.34 -19.41 20.79
CA ALA A 3 -3.08 -18.54 19.90
C ALA A 3 -2.36 -18.57 18.56
N THR A 4 -2.81 -19.45 17.66
CA THR A 4 -2.56 -19.33 16.24
C THR A 4 -3.22 -18.02 15.82
N VAL A 5 -2.50 -16.90 15.94
CA VAL A 5 -2.87 -15.66 15.26
C VAL A 5 -2.70 -15.98 13.78
N SER A 6 -3.74 -16.60 13.24
CA SER A 6 -4.01 -16.74 11.83
C SER A 6 -3.67 -15.39 11.24
N ARG A 7 -2.63 -15.36 10.39
CA ARG A 7 -2.12 -14.17 9.71
C ARG A 7 -3.29 -13.47 9.06
N ARG A 8 -3.97 -12.59 9.80
CA ARG A 8 -4.88 -11.61 9.24
C ARG A 8 -3.93 -10.69 8.52
N ARG A 9 -3.79 -10.94 7.21
CA ARG A 9 -3.40 -9.90 6.26
C ARG A 9 -4.28 -8.71 6.63
N LEU A 10 -3.69 -7.75 7.34
CA LEU A 10 -4.34 -6.48 7.59
C LEU A 10 -4.71 -5.98 6.21
N HIS A 11 -6.01 -5.79 6.02
CA HIS A 11 -6.59 -5.21 4.83
C HIS A 11 -6.12 -3.75 4.76
N LEU A 12 -4.87 -3.51 4.39
CA LEU A 12 -4.61 -2.45 3.42
C LEU A 12 -5.53 -2.81 2.24
N ARG A 13 -6.17 -1.83 1.60
CA ARG A 13 -6.78 -2.08 0.30
C ARG A 13 -5.75 -2.90 -0.46
N HIS A 14 -6.10 -4.13 -0.80
CA HIS A 14 -5.21 -4.96 -1.59
C HIS A 14 -5.52 -4.50 -3.00
N PRO A 15 -4.77 -3.53 -3.57
CA PRO A 15 -4.72 -3.49 -5.00
C PRO A 15 -4.17 -4.81 -5.43
N ARG A 16 -4.60 -5.17 -6.63
CA ARG A 16 -4.27 -6.43 -7.26
C ARG A 16 -2.76 -6.62 -7.18
N PRO A 17 -2.25 -7.86 -7.26
CA PRO A 17 -0.86 -8.04 -7.67
C PRO A 17 -0.73 -7.52 -9.11
N ALA A 18 -0.77 -6.21 -9.33
CA ALA A 18 0.09 -5.55 -10.29
C ALA A 18 1.46 -5.95 -9.80
N ASP A 19 2.11 -6.78 -10.61
CA ASP A 19 3.31 -7.49 -10.27
C ASP A 19 4.23 -6.54 -9.51
N ALA A 20 4.62 -6.87 -8.27
CA ALA A 20 5.55 -6.08 -7.45
C ALA A 20 6.98 -6.00 -8.07
N ASN A 21 7.06 -6.23 -9.38
CA ASN A 21 8.19 -6.26 -10.27
C ASN A 21 7.87 -5.59 -11.62
N SER A 22 6.78 -4.84 -11.73
CA SER A 22 6.49 -4.00 -12.88
C SER A 22 7.25 -2.67 -12.76
N GLU A 23 7.84 -2.25 -13.88
CA GLU A 23 8.41 -0.90 -14.06
C GLU A 23 7.37 0.07 -14.64
N ALA A 24 6.12 -0.39 -14.80
CA ALA A 24 5.00 0.45 -15.19
C ALA A 24 4.55 1.28 -13.97
N ASP A 25 4.01 2.44 -14.28
CA ASP A 25 3.53 3.48 -13.37
C ASP A 25 2.07 3.69 -13.81
N ASP A 26 1.16 2.81 -13.37
CA ASP A 26 -0.16 2.63 -13.99
C ASP A 26 -1.13 3.78 -13.62
N ASP A 27 -0.90 4.42 -12.49
CA ASP A 27 -1.65 5.58 -12.00
C ASP A 27 -1.01 6.94 -12.33
N HIS A 28 0.23 6.91 -12.84
CA HIS A 28 1.04 8.06 -13.21
C HIS A 28 1.37 9.02 -12.06
N ASP A 29 1.58 8.51 -10.85
CA ASP A 29 2.05 9.29 -9.69
C ASP A 29 3.57 9.56 -9.72
N GLY A 30 4.31 8.80 -10.55
CA GLY A 30 5.76 8.87 -10.70
C GLY A 30 6.53 7.89 -9.81
N VAL A 31 5.86 6.94 -9.16
CA VAL A 31 6.43 5.90 -8.32
C VAL A 31 5.92 4.52 -8.77
N THR A 32 6.82 3.75 -9.38
CA THR A 32 6.50 2.38 -9.76
C THR A 32 6.41 1.43 -8.54
N PRO A 33 5.80 0.24 -8.69
CA PRO A 33 5.81 -0.80 -7.67
C PRO A 33 7.23 -1.19 -7.22
N ARG A 34 8.19 -1.12 -8.16
CA ARG A 34 9.61 -1.39 -7.88
C ARG A 34 10.27 -0.25 -7.09
N ALA A 35 9.79 0.98 -7.22
CA ALA A 35 10.26 2.14 -6.45
C ALA A 35 9.68 2.18 -5.03
N GLY A 36 8.69 1.34 -4.72
CA GLY A 36 8.12 1.18 -3.38
C GLY A 36 6.67 1.60 -3.26
N ASP A 37 5.98 1.82 -4.38
CA ASP A 37 4.55 2.05 -4.36
C ASP A 37 3.77 0.76 -4.00
N CYS A 38 2.84 0.94 -3.06
CA CYS A 38 1.99 -0.10 -2.52
C CYS A 38 0.62 -0.19 -3.24
N ASP A 39 0.23 0.82 -4.04
CA ASP A 39 -1.00 0.84 -4.84
C ASP A 39 -0.85 1.59 -6.17
N ASP A 40 -0.22 0.93 -7.15
CA ASP A 40 0.06 1.40 -8.53
C ASP A 40 -1.20 1.56 -9.40
N ALA A 41 -2.36 1.67 -8.77
CA ALA A 41 -3.63 2.00 -9.41
C ALA A 41 -4.29 3.24 -8.77
N ASP A 42 -3.69 3.83 -7.75
CA ASP A 42 -4.22 4.95 -6.99
C ASP A 42 -3.13 6.02 -6.76
N PRO A 43 -3.15 7.13 -7.52
CA PRO A 43 -2.07 8.12 -7.48
C PRO A 43 -2.07 8.96 -6.20
N ASP A 44 -3.04 8.76 -5.31
CA ASP A 44 -3.05 9.32 -3.97
C ASP A 44 -2.33 8.42 -2.94
N VAL A 45 -1.85 7.24 -3.34
CA VAL A 45 -1.13 6.27 -2.53
C VAL A 45 0.28 6.12 -3.07
N PHE A 46 1.26 6.64 -2.35
CA PHE A 46 2.66 6.57 -2.74
C PHE A 46 3.58 6.86 -1.55
N PRO A 47 4.86 6.46 -1.59
CA PRO A 47 5.83 6.77 -0.55
C PRO A 47 5.88 8.27 -0.19
N GLY A 48 5.39 8.61 0.99
CA GLY A 48 5.32 10.01 1.47
C GLY A 48 4.05 10.77 1.08
N ALA A 49 3.02 10.11 0.56
CA ALA A 49 1.71 10.71 0.35
C ALA A 49 1.07 11.19 1.68
N PRO A 50 0.09 12.11 1.63
CA PRO A 50 -0.61 12.54 2.83
C PRO A 50 -1.47 11.44 3.45
N GLU A 51 -1.04 10.89 4.58
CA GLU A 51 -1.82 9.94 5.38
C GLU A 51 -3.16 10.56 5.85
N ARG A 52 -4.28 9.91 5.51
CA ARG A 52 -5.60 10.26 6.02
C ARG A 52 -5.82 9.61 7.39
N ARG A 53 -5.75 10.41 8.45
CA ARG A 53 -5.99 9.94 9.83
C ARG A 53 -7.27 9.10 9.92
N PHE A 54 -7.16 7.90 10.48
CA PHE A 54 -8.26 6.99 10.79
C PHE A 54 -9.04 6.39 9.61
N ASP A 55 -8.63 6.54 8.35
CA ASP A 55 -9.30 5.85 7.23
C ASP A 55 -8.92 4.35 7.18
N GLY A 56 -7.86 3.96 7.90
CA GLY A 56 -7.34 2.59 7.92
C GLY A 56 -6.58 2.19 6.65
N VAL A 57 -6.32 3.16 5.77
CA VAL A 57 -5.51 3.06 4.56
C VAL A 57 -4.12 3.60 4.87
N ASP A 58 -3.09 2.85 4.48
CA ASP A 58 -1.69 3.26 4.46
C ASP A 58 -1.46 3.92 3.09
N SER A 59 -1.55 5.24 3.04
CA SER A 59 -1.39 6.01 1.80
C SER A 59 0.07 6.40 1.57
N ASP A 60 0.88 6.47 2.63
CA ASP A 60 2.31 6.83 2.53
C ASP A 60 3.24 5.61 2.34
N CYS A 61 2.67 4.41 2.20
CA CYS A 61 3.34 3.13 2.05
C CYS A 61 4.43 2.90 3.13
N ASP A 62 4.26 3.45 4.34
CA ASP A 62 5.24 3.38 5.43
C ASP A 62 5.06 2.13 6.31
N GLY A 63 4.07 1.30 5.98
CA GLY A 63 3.70 0.09 6.69
C GLY A 63 2.99 0.36 8.01
N LYS A 64 2.55 1.59 8.25
CA LYS A 64 1.68 2.00 9.34
C LYS A 64 0.43 2.62 8.74
N ASN A 65 -0.63 2.53 9.51
CA ASN A 65 -1.97 2.93 9.12
C ASN A 65 -2.55 3.85 10.19
N ASN A 66 -1.71 4.71 10.79
CA ASN A 66 -1.99 5.25 12.13
C ASN A 66 -1.50 6.66 12.49
N ARG A 67 -1.46 7.62 11.56
CA ARG A 67 -1.43 9.04 11.99
C ARG A 67 -2.70 9.75 11.64
#